data_AF-A0A537GQD1-F1
#
_entry.id   AF-A0A537GQD1-F1
#
_cell.length_a   1.000
_cell.length_b   1.000
_cell.length_c   1.000
_cell.angle_alpha   90.00
_cell.angle_beta   90.00
_cell.angle_gamma   90.00
#
_symmetry.space_group_name_H-M   'P 1'
#
loop_
_entity.id
_entity.type
_entity.pdbx_description
1 polymer ?
#
loop_
_entity_poly.entity_id
_entity_poly.type
_entity_poly.pdbx_seq_one_letter_code
_entity_poly.pdbx_strand_id
1 'polypeptide(L)'
;MLLCGLLFPLAVTGFAQVLFPSQANGSTAHLSANNGKAVGSYLIGQNFSSPIFFHSRNSSLSASGVDPDITRQDALEQVSRISTATGITEDALYALIDQNIEKTFLIFGDSYVNVLSLNLALIQTYRSVYCPAGTTPVPSYCG
;
A
#
# COMPACT_ATOMS: atom_id res chain seq x y z
N MET A 1 34.30 -19.81 -3.18
CA MET A 1 33.10 -20.27 -2.44
C MET A 1 32.93 -19.54 -1.11
N LEU A 2 33.92 -19.49 -0.22
CA LEU A 2 33.80 -18.74 1.05
C LEU A 2 33.65 -17.21 0.86
N LEU A 3 34.40 -16.62 -0.06
CA LEU A 3 34.31 -15.17 -0.33
C LEU A 3 32.95 -14.79 -0.90
N CYS A 4 32.58 -15.33 -2.06
CA CYS A 4 31.34 -14.97 -2.75
C CYS A 4 30.07 -15.60 -2.13
N GLY A 5 30.20 -16.68 -1.36
CA GLY A 5 29.06 -17.43 -0.82
C GLY A 5 28.75 -17.19 0.66
N LEU A 6 29.69 -16.66 1.44
CA LEU A 6 29.51 -16.42 2.87
C LEU A 6 29.91 -14.99 3.26
N LEU A 7 31.15 -14.60 2.96
CA LEU A 7 31.71 -13.31 3.39
C LEU A 7 31.00 -12.13 2.73
N PHE A 8 30.83 -12.18 1.42
CA PHE A 8 30.15 -11.13 0.66
C PHE A 8 28.69 -10.91 1.09
N PRO A 9 27.81 -11.94 1.11
CA PRO A 9 26.41 -11.73 1.51
C PRO A 9 26.26 -11.28 2.96
N LEU A 10 27.07 -11.78 3.91
CA LEU A 10 27.01 -11.32 5.30
C LEU A 10 27.49 -9.88 5.46
N ALA A 11 28.55 -9.48 4.76
CA ALA A 11 29.02 -8.11 4.78
C ALA A 11 27.93 -7.17 4.23
N VAL A 12 27.39 -7.45 3.04
CA VAL A 12 26.34 -6.64 2.42
C VAL A 12 25.08 -6.59 3.29
N THR A 13 24.66 -7.71 3.88
CA THR A 13 23.48 -7.76 4.77
C THR A 13 23.71 -6.96 6.05
N GLY A 14 24.89 -7.10 6.67
CA GLY A 14 25.23 -6.34 7.88
C GLY A 14 25.25 -4.83 7.61
N PHE A 15 25.88 -4.40 6.51
CA PHE A 15 25.87 -2.99 6.11
C PHE A 15 24.45 -2.48 5.77
N ALA A 16 23.64 -3.27 5.07
CA ALA A 16 22.27 -2.90 4.72
C ALA A 16 21.37 -2.74 5.94
N GLN A 17 21.48 -3.63 6.94
CA GLN A 17 20.70 -3.54 8.19
C GLN A 17 21.05 -2.30 9.03
N VAL A 18 22.29 -1.82 8.96
CA VAL A 18 22.72 -0.61 9.69
C VAL A 18 22.21 0.67 9.01
N LEU A 19 22.32 0.74 7.68
CA LEU A 19 22.00 1.97 6.95
C LEU A 19 20.52 2.05 6.53
N PHE A 20 19.90 0.92 6.20
CA PHE A 20 18.58 0.83 5.58
C PHE A 20 17.74 -0.33 6.16
N PRO A 21 17.52 -0.38 7.48
CA PRO A 21 16.86 -1.51 8.15
C PRO A 21 15.44 -1.75 7.63
N SER A 22 14.67 -0.71 7.31
CA SER A 22 13.30 -0.86 6.81
C SER A 22 13.25 -1.52 5.43
N GLN A 23 14.17 -1.17 4.52
CA GLN A 23 14.24 -1.74 3.18
C GLN A 23 14.84 -3.15 3.22
N ALA A 24 15.86 -3.38 4.05
CA ALA A 24 16.49 -4.68 4.23
C ALA A 24 15.52 -5.73 4.82
N ASN A 25 14.52 -5.30 5.58
CA ASN A 25 13.47 -6.15 6.13
C ASN A 25 12.21 -6.23 5.24
N GLY A 26 12.28 -5.76 4.00
CA GLY A 26 11.22 -5.94 2.99
C GLY A 26 10.13 -4.86 2.98
N SER A 27 10.38 -3.69 3.59
CA SER A 27 9.48 -2.53 3.57
C SER A 27 8.04 -2.89 3.94
N THR A 28 7.86 -3.52 5.10
CA THR A 28 6.57 -3.99 5.58
C THR A 28 5.67 -2.85 6.05
N ALA A 29 4.40 -2.91 5.68
CA ALA A 29 3.35 -2.04 6.21
C ALA A 29 2.81 -2.63 7.53
N HIS A 30 2.74 -1.82 8.58
CA HIS A 30 2.21 -2.22 9.88
C HIS A 30 0.92 -1.46 10.18
N LEU A 31 -0.11 -2.17 10.66
CA LEU A 31 -1.29 -1.51 11.21
C LEU A 31 -0.99 -1.05 12.64
N SER A 32 -1.19 0.24 12.91
CA SER A 32 -1.00 0.84 14.23
C SER A 32 -2.02 0.35 15.27
N ALA A 33 -3.14 -0.23 14.82
CA ALA A 33 -4.23 -0.69 15.69
C ALA A 33 -4.00 -2.07 16.34
N ASN A 34 -3.20 -2.98 15.72
CA ASN A 34 -3.03 -4.36 16.19
C ASN A 34 -1.62 -4.68 16.70
N ASN A 35 -1.12 -3.99 17.73
CA ASN A 35 0.21 -4.28 18.33
C ASN A 35 1.37 -4.36 17.31
N GLY A 36 1.31 -3.64 16.18
CA GLY A 36 2.34 -3.66 15.15
C GLY A 36 2.32 -4.88 14.22
N LYS A 37 1.19 -5.59 14.10
CA LYS A 37 1.05 -6.72 13.16
C LYS A 37 1.32 -6.26 11.71
N ALA A 38 2.26 -6.94 11.05
CA ALA A 38 2.57 -6.70 9.64
C ALA A 38 1.36 -7.09 8.77
N VAL A 39 0.92 -6.17 7.92
CA VAL A 39 -0.25 -6.35 7.04
C VAL A 39 0.09 -6.50 5.57
N GLY A 40 1.34 -6.29 5.20
CA GLY A 40 1.82 -6.46 3.83
C GLY A 40 3.19 -5.82 3.62
N SER A 41 3.60 -5.71 2.36
CA SER A 41 4.78 -4.94 1.95
C SER A 41 4.34 -3.86 0.97
N TYR A 42 4.90 -2.65 1.12
CA TYR A 42 4.68 -1.56 0.17
C TYR A 42 5.21 -1.90 -1.23
N LEU A 43 6.13 -2.87 -1.33
CA LEU A 43 6.75 -3.30 -2.58
C LEU A 43 5.92 -4.35 -3.33
N ILE A 44 4.83 -4.84 -2.75
CA ILE A 44 4.02 -5.94 -3.31
C ILE A 44 2.56 -5.51 -3.40
N GLY A 45 2.03 -5.49 -4.63
CA GLY A 45 0.62 -5.28 -4.89
C GLY A 45 -0.24 -6.31 -4.16
N GLN A 46 -1.07 -5.83 -3.23
CA GLN A 46 -2.03 -6.67 -2.52
C GLN A 46 -3.31 -6.77 -3.33
N ASN A 47 -3.92 -7.97 -3.36
CA ASN A 47 -5.18 -8.17 -4.06
C ASN A 47 -6.35 -7.65 -3.20
N PHE A 48 -6.88 -6.49 -3.56
CA PHE A 48 -8.12 -5.95 -3.00
C PHE A 48 -9.25 -6.22 -3.98
N SER A 49 -10.21 -7.09 -3.61
CA SER A 49 -11.36 -7.44 -4.46
C SER A 49 -12.64 -6.67 -4.12
N SER A 50 -12.70 -6.04 -2.94
CA SER A 50 -13.92 -5.35 -2.47
C SER A 50 -14.08 -3.97 -3.12
N PRO A 51 -15.29 -3.57 -3.54
CA PRO A 51 -15.52 -2.30 -4.25
C PRO A 51 -15.24 -1.05 -3.41
N ILE A 52 -15.15 -1.19 -2.09
CA ILE A 52 -14.84 -0.12 -1.12
C ILE A 52 -13.35 0.26 -1.09
N PHE A 53 -12.48 -0.50 -1.74
CA PHE A 53 -11.03 -0.25 -1.78
C PHE A 53 -10.59 0.20 -3.17
N PHE A 54 -9.44 0.86 -3.23
CA PHE A 54 -8.70 1.06 -4.47
C PHE A 54 -8.07 -0.25 -4.91
N HIS A 55 -8.13 -0.50 -6.21
CA HIS A 55 -7.61 -1.71 -6.84
C HIS A 55 -6.39 -1.33 -7.68
N SER A 56 -5.36 -2.18 -7.67
CA SER A 56 -4.25 -2.06 -8.59
C SER A 56 -4.70 -2.42 -10.01
N ARG A 57 -3.82 -2.15 -10.99
CA ARG A 57 -3.99 -2.74 -12.34
C ARG A 57 -4.03 -4.26 -12.20
N ASN A 58 -4.79 -4.92 -13.08
CA ASN A 58 -4.94 -6.38 -13.05
C ASN A 58 -3.55 -7.04 -13.07
N SER A 59 -3.23 -7.79 -12.02
CA SER A 59 -1.97 -8.50 -11.85
C SER A 59 -1.68 -9.50 -12.96
N SER A 60 -2.69 -9.92 -13.74
CA SER A 60 -2.49 -10.76 -14.93
C SER A 60 -1.89 -10.02 -16.14
N LEU A 61 -1.82 -8.69 -16.11
CA LEU A 61 -1.35 -7.84 -17.22
C LEU A 61 -0.05 -7.06 -16.90
N SER A 62 0.49 -7.17 -15.68
CA SER A 62 1.76 -6.52 -15.31
C SER A 62 2.94 -7.47 -15.55
N ALA A 63 4.02 -6.98 -16.16
CA ALA A 63 5.22 -7.77 -16.48
C ALA A 63 5.88 -8.43 -15.25
N SER A 64 5.63 -7.91 -14.05
CA SER A 64 6.05 -8.52 -12.76
C SER A 64 4.91 -9.19 -11.99
N GLY A 65 3.64 -8.96 -12.37
CA GLY A 65 2.45 -9.51 -11.71
C GLY A 65 2.13 -8.98 -10.31
N VAL A 66 2.90 -8.01 -9.79
CA VAL A 66 2.83 -7.53 -8.39
C VAL A 66 2.99 -6.02 -8.24
N ASP A 67 2.71 -5.24 -9.29
CA ASP A 67 2.86 -3.77 -9.25
C ASP A 67 1.99 -3.16 -8.13
N PRO A 68 2.59 -2.54 -7.10
CA PRO A 68 1.87 -1.97 -5.99
C PRO A 68 1.30 -0.58 -6.30
N ASP A 69 1.73 0.05 -7.39
CA ASP A 69 1.44 1.44 -7.69
C ASP A 69 0.46 1.57 -8.87
N ILE A 70 -0.37 2.61 -8.82
CA ILE A 70 -1.24 3.02 -9.93
C ILE A 70 -1.00 4.49 -10.24
N THR A 71 -1.31 4.91 -11.47
CA THR A 71 -1.25 6.33 -11.80
C THR A 71 -2.34 7.09 -11.04
N ARG A 72 -2.12 8.38 -10.79
CA ARG A 72 -3.15 9.27 -10.24
C ARG A 72 -4.44 9.17 -11.06
N GLN A 73 -4.34 9.17 -12.38
CA GLN A 73 -5.50 9.09 -13.26
C GLN A 73 -6.28 7.79 -13.05
N ASP A 74 -5.60 6.64 -12.96
CA ASP A 74 -6.24 5.35 -12.68
C ASP A 74 -6.92 5.34 -11.30
N ALA A 75 -6.35 6.04 -10.30
CA ALA A 75 -6.97 6.16 -8.98
C ALA A 75 -8.25 7.01 -9.04
N LEU A 76 -8.22 8.13 -9.78
CA LEU A 76 -9.36 9.03 -9.96
C LEU A 76 -10.54 8.32 -10.62
N GLU A 77 -10.30 7.43 -11.59
CA GLU A 77 -11.35 6.65 -12.26
C GLU A 77 -12.12 5.73 -11.29
N GLN A 78 -11.52 5.35 -10.16
CA GLN A 78 -12.15 4.49 -9.16
C GLN A 78 -12.96 5.26 -8.12
N VAL A 79 -12.79 6.58 -8.01
CA VAL A 79 -13.40 7.42 -6.97
C VAL A 79 -14.92 7.29 -6.97
N SER A 80 -15.57 7.34 -8.14
CA SER A 80 -17.03 7.27 -8.23
C SER A 80 -17.58 5.94 -7.69
N ARG A 81 -16.91 4.81 -7.99
CA ARG A 81 -17.29 3.50 -7.45
C ARG A 81 -17.14 3.45 -5.94
N ILE A 82 -16.01 3.92 -5.41
CA ILE A 82 -15.71 3.85 -3.97
C ILE A 82 -16.65 4.77 -3.20
N SER A 83 -16.89 5.99 -3.69
CA SER A 83 -17.84 6.95 -3.15
C SER A 83 -19.23 6.32 -3.01
N THR A 84 -19.74 5.68 -4.08
CA THR A 84 -21.04 5.01 -4.08
C THR A 84 -21.08 3.84 -3.09
N ALA A 85 -20.00 3.07 -2.97
CA ALA A 85 -19.95 1.89 -2.09
C ALA A 85 -19.76 2.22 -0.61
N THR A 86 -19.16 3.37 -0.28
CA THR A 86 -18.76 3.74 1.09
C THR A 86 -19.56 4.92 1.66
N GLY A 87 -20.17 5.73 0.81
CA GLY A 87 -20.80 7.00 1.18
C GLY A 87 -19.81 8.15 1.44
N ILE A 88 -18.51 7.96 1.18
CA ILE A 88 -17.50 9.02 1.29
C ILE A 88 -17.61 9.96 0.09
N THR A 89 -17.62 11.28 0.33
CA THR A 89 -17.69 12.28 -0.74
C THR A 89 -16.50 12.21 -1.70
N GLU A 90 -16.73 12.38 -2.99
CA GLU A 90 -15.67 12.34 -4.02
C GLU A 90 -14.56 13.35 -3.73
N ASP A 91 -14.88 14.57 -3.30
CA ASP A 91 -13.90 15.60 -2.94
C ASP A 91 -12.90 15.14 -1.87
N ALA A 92 -13.38 14.38 -0.89
CA ALA A 92 -12.55 13.86 0.18
C ALA A 92 -11.67 12.69 -0.30
N LEU A 93 -12.14 11.90 -1.27
CA LEU A 93 -11.33 10.87 -1.92
C LEU A 93 -10.26 11.48 -2.84
N TYR A 94 -10.56 12.55 -3.58
CA TYR A 94 -9.58 13.28 -4.37
C TYR A 94 -8.46 13.86 -3.49
N ALA A 95 -8.84 14.50 -2.37
CA ALA A 95 -7.87 15.02 -1.41
C ALA A 95 -7.00 13.91 -0.81
N LEU A 96 -7.57 12.72 -0.54
CA LEU A 96 -6.82 11.59 0.00
C LEU A 96 -5.81 11.03 -1.01
N ILE A 97 -6.19 10.92 -2.29
CA ILE A 97 -5.29 10.50 -3.36
C ILE A 97 -4.11 11.47 -3.44
N ASP A 98 -4.39 12.77 -3.51
CA ASP A 98 -3.35 13.80 -3.66
C ASP A 98 -2.37 13.85 -2.48
N GLN A 99 -2.82 13.51 -1.27
CA GLN A 99 -1.96 13.40 -0.08
C GLN A 99 -1.03 12.18 -0.09
N ASN A 100 -1.35 11.16 -0.87
CA ASN A 100 -0.59 9.90 -0.96
C ASN A 100 0.22 9.79 -2.27
N ILE A 101 0.31 10.85 -3.07
CA ILE A 101 1.15 10.88 -4.27
C ILE A 101 2.63 10.81 -3.88
N GLU A 102 3.32 9.82 -4.42
CA GLU A 102 4.77 9.73 -4.31
C GLU A 102 5.41 10.75 -5.26
N LYS A 103 6.20 11.66 -4.70
CA LYS A 103 6.87 12.70 -5.49
C LYS A 103 8.07 12.11 -6.20
N THR A 104 7.96 11.93 -7.51
CA THR A 104 9.11 11.63 -8.37
C THR A 104 10.02 12.86 -8.45
N PHE A 105 11.28 12.70 -8.05
CA PHE A 105 12.27 13.77 -8.09
C PHE A 105 12.69 14.04 -9.55
N LEU A 106 12.19 15.14 -10.11
CA LEU A 106 12.78 15.93 -11.19
C LEU A 106 12.90 15.37 -12.62
N ILE A 107 12.35 14.19 -12.96
CA ILE A 107 12.41 13.68 -14.35
C ILE A 107 11.06 13.07 -14.75
N PHE A 108 10.53 13.52 -15.90
CA PHE A 108 9.25 13.18 -16.54
C PHE A 108 8.67 11.79 -16.19
N GLY A 109 7.43 11.80 -15.67
CA GLY A 109 6.61 10.61 -15.43
C GLY A 109 5.23 10.99 -14.87
N ASP A 110 4.26 10.10 -14.99
CA ASP A 110 2.96 10.25 -14.34
C ASP A 110 3.14 10.23 -12.81
N SER A 111 2.24 10.90 -12.08
CA SER A 111 2.21 10.80 -10.62
C SER A 111 1.68 9.43 -10.22
N TYR A 112 2.40 8.71 -9.37
CA TYR A 112 2.02 7.38 -8.89
C TYR A 112 1.59 7.41 -7.44
N VAL A 113 0.71 6.47 -7.08
CA VAL A 113 0.21 6.27 -5.73
C VAL A 113 0.25 4.79 -5.40
N ASN A 114 0.80 4.45 -4.25
CA ASN A 114 0.83 3.09 -3.74
C ASN A 114 -0.56 2.68 -3.24
N VAL A 115 -1.11 1.59 -3.79
CA VAL A 115 -2.48 1.13 -3.50
C VAL A 115 -2.63 0.67 -2.05
N LEU A 116 -1.62 -0.01 -1.51
CA LEU A 116 -1.65 -0.45 -0.11
C LEU A 116 -1.63 0.76 0.83
N SER A 117 -0.72 1.71 0.62
CA SER A 117 -0.65 2.94 1.41
C SER A 117 -1.96 3.71 1.37
N LEU A 118 -2.54 3.88 0.19
CA LEU A 118 -3.80 4.59 0.00
C LEU A 118 -4.98 3.89 0.71
N ASN A 119 -5.07 2.56 0.62
CA ASN A 119 -6.12 1.79 1.30
C ASN A 119 -5.94 1.79 2.83
N LEU A 120 -4.71 1.80 3.33
CA LEU A 120 -4.44 1.96 4.76
C LEU A 120 -4.84 3.36 5.24
N ALA A 121 -4.55 4.40 4.46
CA ALA A 121 -4.97 5.76 4.75
C ALA A 121 -6.52 5.88 4.77
N LEU A 122 -7.22 5.21 3.85
CA LEU A 122 -8.69 5.11 3.87
C LEU A 122 -9.21 4.49 5.17
N ILE A 123 -8.67 3.33 5.58
CA ILE A 123 -9.10 2.62 6.78
C ILE A 123 -8.86 3.46 8.04
N GLN A 124 -7.74 4.17 8.10
CA GLN A 124 -7.39 5.03 9.23
C GLN A 124 -8.28 6.27 9.29
N THR A 125 -8.52 6.92 8.15
CA THR A 125 -9.31 8.16 8.07
C THR A 125 -10.81 7.89 8.27
N TYR A 126 -11.34 6.83 7.67
CA TYR A 126 -12.76 6.49 7.68
C TYR A 126 -13.04 5.22 8.49
N ARG A 127 -12.43 5.13 9.68
CA ARG A 127 -12.48 3.94 10.53
C ARG A 127 -13.90 3.46 10.83
N SER A 128 -14.86 4.36 10.98
CA SER A 128 -16.28 4.02 11.22
C SER A 128 -16.93 3.28 10.06
N VAL A 129 -16.52 3.56 8.82
CA VAL A 129 -17.05 2.94 7.60
C VAL A 129 -16.44 1.57 7.38
N TYR A 130 -15.11 1.47 7.47
CA TYR A 130 -14.38 0.23 7.20
C TYR A 130 -14.42 -0.76 8.36
N CYS A 131 -14.63 -0.27 9.59
CA CYS A 131 -14.59 -1.08 10.79
C CYS A 131 -15.70 -0.70 11.76
N PRO A 132 -16.96 -1.07 11.44
CA PRO A 132 -18.10 -0.77 12.30
C PRO A 132 -17.98 -1.53 13.62
N ALA A 133 -18.28 -0.86 14.73
CA ALA A 133 -18.30 -1.50 16.04
C ALA A 133 -19.37 -2.62 16.05
N GLY A 134 -19.00 -3.81 16.53
CA GLY A 134 -19.93 -4.93 16.68
C GLY A 134 -20.05 -5.88 15.49
N THR A 135 -19.28 -5.70 14.41
CA THR A 135 -19.23 -6.72 13.33
C THR A 135 -18.46 -7.96 13.78
N THR A 136 -19.07 -9.15 13.67
CA THR A 136 -18.42 -10.44 13.94
C THR A 136 -18.51 -11.36 12.71
N PRO A 137 -17.37 -11.85 12.18
CA PRO A 137 -16.00 -11.60 12.61
C PRO A 137 -15.53 -10.17 12.29
N VAL A 138 -14.68 -9.60 13.15
CA VAL A 138 -14.04 -8.30 12.91
C VAL A 138 -13.14 -8.43 11.67
N PRO A 139 -13.21 -7.51 10.69
CA PRO A 139 -12.35 -7.58 9.53
C PRO A 139 -10.87 -7.57 9.93
N SER A 140 -10.03 -8.33 9.21
CA SER A 140 -8.61 -8.53 9.55
C SER A 140 -7.78 -7.24 9.60
N TYR A 141 -8.26 -6.18 8.93
CA TYR A 141 -7.67 -4.85 8.89
C TYR A 141 -8.23 -3.88 9.95
N CYS A 142 -9.19 -4.34 10.77
CA CYS A 142 -9.83 -3.59 11.85
C CYS A 142 -9.34 -4.00 13.24
N GLY A 143 -8.37 -4.91 13.31
CA GLY A 143 -7.72 -5.32 14.54
C GLY A 143 -6.74 -4.27 15.04
#